data_AF-A0AB73K8Z9-F1
#
_entry.id   AF-A0AB73K8Z9-F1
#
_cell.length_a   1.000
_cell.length_b   1.000
_cell.length_c   1.000
_cell.angle_alpha   90.00
_cell.angle_beta   90.00
_cell.angle_gamma   90.00
#
_symmetry.space_group_name_H-M   'P 1'
#
loop_
_entity.id
_entity.type
_entity.pdbx_description
1 polymer ?
#
loop_
_entity_poly.entity_id
_entity_poly.type
_entity_poly.pdbx_seq_one_letter_code
_entity_poly.pdbx_strand_id
1 'polypeptide(L)'
;MADLVVKDLKDLVSDLNELISQFEGALDFQNDDKGLWGQHNANLSMGDFADNWTVHRDAMVKDMKSLRDKVTKIDDAWSQGEQQLMDTFQNG
;
A
#
# COMPACT_ATOMS: atom_id res chain seq x y z
N MET A 1 -16.42 28.63 2.76
CA MET A 1 -15.95 27.63 3.72
C MET A 1 -15.45 26.47 2.89
N ALA A 2 -14.14 26.22 2.88
CA ALA A 2 -13.60 25.07 2.17
C ALA A 2 -14.08 23.85 2.94
N ASP A 3 -15.10 23.19 2.38
CA ASP A 3 -15.52 21.88 2.82
C ASP A 3 -14.27 21.01 2.93
N LEU A 4 -14.06 20.39 4.08
CA LEU A 4 -13.19 19.23 4.18
C LEU A 4 -13.87 18.16 3.34
N VAL A 5 -13.62 18.20 2.03
CA VAL A 5 -14.12 17.22 1.08
C VAL A 5 -13.38 15.92 1.42
N VAL A 6 -13.97 15.12 2.33
CA VAL A 6 -13.68 13.70 2.49
C VAL A 6 -14.28 13.00 1.26
N LYS A 7 -13.70 13.27 0.09
CA LYS A 7 -13.96 12.47 -1.10
C LYS A 7 -12.76 11.57 -1.30
N ASP A 8 -13.07 10.36 -1.71
CA ASP A 8 -12.14 9.43 -2.34
C ASP A 8 -11.19 8.69 -1.38
N LEU A 9 -11.50 8.59 -0.07
CA LEU A 9 -10.75 7.69 0.84
C LEU A 9 -10.84 6.23 0.41
N LYS A 10 -11.98 5.82 -0.16
CA LYS A 10 -12.17 4.49 -0.74
C LYS A 10 -11.31 4.26 -1.98
N ASP A 11 -11.20 5.27 -2.84
CA ASP A 11 -10.35 5.20 -4.04
C ASP A 11 -8.88 5.15 -3.63
N LEU A 12 -8.46 5.95 -2.64
CA LEU A 12 -7.12 5.86 -2.07
C LEU A 12 -6.82 4.46 -1.49
N VAL A 13 -7.78 3.83 -0.81
CA VAL A 13 -7.62 2.45 -0.33
C VAL A 13 -7.49 1.47 -1.50
N SER A 14 -8.23 1.66 -2.60
CA SER A 14 -8.12 0.86 -3.82
C SER A 14 -6.73 1.00 -4.45
N ASP A 15 -6.25 2.24 -4.64
CA ASP A 15 -4.94 2.53 -5.21
C ASP A 15 -3.81 1.94 -4.36
N LEU A 16 -3.92 2.04 -3.03
CA LEU A 16 -2.96 1.42 -2.11
C LEU A 16 -2.96 -0.10 -2.22
N ASN A 17 -4.12 -0.74 -2.38
CA ASN A 17 -4.18 -2.18 -2.60
C ASN A 17 -3.53 -2.60 -3.93
N GLU A 18 -3.73 -1.81 -4.99
CA GLU A 18 -3.09 -2.07 -6.27
C GLU A 18 -1.56 -1.95 -6.18
N LEU A 19 -1.06 -0.86 -5.59
CA LEU A 19 0.38 -0.66 -5.38
C LEU A 19 1.00 -1.76 -4.50
N ILE A 20 0.33 -2.14 -3.41
CA ILE A 20 0.77 -3.26 -2.57
C ILE A 20 0.88 -4.54 -3.41
N SER A 21 -0.14 -4.86 -4.22
CA SER A 21 -0.14 -6.06 -5.07
C SER A 21 1.00 -6.04 -6.09
N GLN A 22 1.24 -4.89 -6.74
CA GLN A 22 2.33 -4.76 -7.72
C GLN A 22 3.70 -4.96 -7.06
N PHE A 23 3.91 -4.37 -5.88
CA PHE A 23 5.17 -4.51 -5.16
C PHE A 23 5.35 -5.93 -4.65
N GLU A 24 4.31 -6.58 -4.11
CA GLU A 24 4.37 -7.97 -3.66
C GLU A 24 4.72 -8.93 -4.82
N GLY A 25 4.14 -8.72 -6.01
CA GLY A 25 4.43 -9.50 -7.23
C GLY A 25 5.82 -9.27 -7.83
N ALA A 26 6.49 -8.15 -7.52
CA ALA A 26 7.85 -7.88 -7.99
C ALA A 26 8.93 -8.79 -7.34
N LEU A 27 8.57 -9.65 -6.38
CA LEU A 27 9.48 -10.62 -5.75
C LEU A 27 10.01 -11.64 -6.78
N ASP A 28 9.18 -12.03 -7.74
CA ASP A 28 9.47 -13.12 -8.67
C ASP A 28 10.67 -12.76 -9.59
N PHE A 29 10.84 -11.48 -9.88
CA PHE A 29 11.91 -10.96 -10.74
C PHE A 29 13.33 -11.27 -10.22
N GLN A 30 13.54 -11.25 -8.89
CA GLN A 30 14.86 -11.56 -8.30
C GLN A 30 15.26 -13.03 -8.51
N ASN A 31 14.30 -13.94 -8.38
CA ASN A 31 14.58 -15.37 -8.42
C ASN A 31 14.68 -15.89 -9.86
N ASP A 32 13.90 -15.32 -10.77
CA ASP A 32 13.82 -15.76 -12.16
C ASP A 32 15.09 -15.44 -12.97
N ASP A 33 15.75 -14.31 -12.68
CA ASP A 33 16.93 -13.85 -13.44
C ASP A 33 18.28 -14.27 -12.83
N LYS A 34 18.25 -15.09 -11.77
CA LYS A 34 19.46 -15.52 -11.06
C LYS A 34 20.35 -16.37 -11.96
N GLY A 35 21.49 -15.80 -12.37
CA GLY A 35 22.50 -16.49 -13.19
C GLY A 35 22.51 -16.08 -14.67
N LEU A 36 21.62 -15.19 -15.11
CA LEU A 36 21.62 -14.66 -16.49
C LEU A 36 22.75 -13.64 -16.75
N TRP A 37 23.34 -13.06 -15.71
CA TRP A 37 24.26 -11.93 -15.85
C TRP A 37 25.65 -12.30 -16.38
N GLY A 38 25.93 -13.61 -16.54
CA GLY A 38 27.08 -14.17 -17.26
C GLY A 38 28.44 -13.98 -16.57
N GLN A 39 28.81 -12.74 -16.26
CA GLN A 39 30.07 -12.40 -15.60
C GLN A 39 29.94 -12.52 -14.07
N HIS A 40 30.96 -13.09 -13.42
CA HIS A 40 30.97 -13.28 -11.96
C HIS A 40 30.72 -11.98 -11.17
N ASN A 41 31.37 -10.87 -11.53
CA ASN A 41 31.18 -9.59 -10.86
C ASN A 41 29.76 -9.03 -11.05
N ALA A 42 29.18 -9.19 -12.24
CA ALA A 42 27.80 -8.80 -12.50
C ALA A 42 26.83 -9.64 -11.66
N ASN A 43 27.06 -10.95 -11.53
CA ASN A 43 26.26 -11.81 -10.65
C ASN A 43 26.34 -11.40 -9.18
N LEU A 44 27.51 -11.00 -8.68
CA LEU A 44 27.67 -10.50 -7.31
C LEU A 44 26.92 -9.18 -7.10
N SER A 45 27.15 -8.19 -7.96
CA SER A 45 26.48 -6.89 -7.85
C SER A 45 24.96 -6.99 -8.02
N MET A 46 24.47 -7.88 -8.89
CA MET A 46 23.03 -8.12 -9.04
C MET A 46 22.45 -8.88 -7.85
N GLY A 47 23.21 -9.79 -7.22
CA GLY A 47 22.81 -10.42 -5.96
C GLY A 47 22.64 -9.39 -4.85
N ASP A 48 23.64 -8.52 -4.65
CA ASP A 48 23.58 -7.45 -3.65
C ASP A 48 22.43 -6.47 -3.92
N PHE A 49 22.21 -6.11 -5.18
CA PHE A 49 21.07 -5.27 -5.56
C PHE A 49 19.75 -5.93 -5.21
N ALA A 50 19.58 -7.21 -5.55
CA ALA A 50 18.32 -7.89 -5.38
C ALA A 50 17.99 -8.15 -3.89
N ASP A 51 18.99 -8.45 -3.06
CA ASP A 51 18.82 -8.56 -1.62
C ASP A 51 18.42 -7.22 -0.99
N ASN A 52 19.11 -6.13 -1.35
CA ASN A 52 18.76 -4.79 -0.89
C ASN A 52 17.38 -4.35 -1.38
N TRP A 53 17.05 -4.63 -2.64
CA TRP A 53 15.74 -4.36 -3.22
C TRP A 53 14.63 -5.06 -2.43
N THR A 54 14.80 -6.35 -2.11
CA THR A 54 13.82 -7.11 -1.34
C THR A 54 13.57 -6.49 0.04
N VAL A 55 14.61 -6.09 0.76
CA VAL A 55 14.47 -5.42 2.07
C VAL A 55 13.71 -4.09 1.95
N HIS A 56 14.06 -3.25 0.97
CA HIS A 56 13.42 -1.95 0.79
C HIS A 56 11.97 -2.06 0.31
N ARG A 57 11.71 -3.01 -0.60
CA ARG A 57 10.38 -3.34 -1.09
C ARG A 57 9.49 -3.79 0.07
N ASP A 58 9.96 -4.71 0.90
CA ASP A 58 9.18 -5.22 2.04
C ASP A 58 8.84 -4.11 3.05
N ALA A 59 9.78 -3.18 3.29
CA ALA A 59 9.53 -2.00 4.11
C ALA A 59 8.45 -1.10 3.49
N MET A 60 8.52 -0.83 2.19
CA MET A 60 7.50 -0.04 1.48
C MET A 60 6.11 -0.70 1.54
N VAL A 61 6.02 -2.01 1.31
CA VAL A 61 4.75 -2.77 1.41
C VAL A 61 4.15 -2.66 2.82
N LYS A 62 4.99 -2.77 3.85
CA LYS A 62 4.56 -2.63 5.24
C LYS A 62 4.00 -1.24 5.53
N ASP A 63 4.67 -0.19 5.08
CA ASP A 63 4.24 1.19 5.30
C ASP A 63 2.96 1.51 4.54
N MET A 64 2.82 1.04 3.29
CA MET A 64 1.59 1.16 2.50
C MET A 64 0.41 0.45 3.16
N LYS A 65 0.61 -0.77 3.68
CA LYS A 65 -0.41 -1.50 4.44
C LYS A 65 -0.85 -0.71 5.68
N SER A 66 0.11 -0.15 6.42
CA SER A 66 -0.19 0.67 7.61
C SER A 66 -0.98 1.92 7.26
N LEU A 67 -0.64 2.58 6.15
CA LEU A 67 -1.37 3.76 5.67
C LEU A 67 -2.81 3.38 5.26
N ARG A 68 -2.96 2.33 4.45
CA ARG A 68 -4.28 1.82 4.04
C ARG A 68 -5.16 1.53 5.25
N ASP A 69 -4.64 0.82 6.24
CA ASP A 69 -5.41 0.45 7.44
C ASP A 69 -5.85 1.69 8.25
N LYS A 70 -5.03 2.75 8.29
CA LYS A 70 -5.40 4.02 8.91
C LYS A 70 -6.48 4.75 8.11
N VAL A 71 -6.37 4.77 6.78
CA VAL A 71 -7.36 5.39 5.90
C VAL A 71 -8.71 4.69 6.02
N THR A 72 -8.74 3.36 5.99
CA THR A 72 -9.97 2.57 6.19
C THR A 72 -10.62 2.90 7.53
N LYS A 73 -9.84 2.97 8.62
CA LYS A 73 -10.38 3.34 9.94
C LYS A 73 -10.99 4.74 9.98
N ILE A 74 -10.41 5.69 9.24
CA ILE A 74 -10.94 7.05 9.15
C ILE A 74 -12.26 7.05 8.37
N ASP A 75 -12.32 6.33 7.24
CA ASP A 75 -13.53 6.18 6.42
C ASP A 75 -14.68 5.53 7.22
N ASP A 76 -14.38 4.48 7.98
CA ASP A 76 -15.33 3.81 8.87
C ASP A 76 -15.83 4.73 9.97
N ALA A 77 -14.92 5.47 10.64
CA ALA A 77 -15.28 6.40 11.72
C ALA A 77 -16.14 7.56 11.20
N TRP A 78 -15.84 8.07 9.99
CA TRP A 78 -16.64 9.10 9.35
C TRP A 78 -18.05 8.61 9.04
N SER A 79 -18.16 7.43 8.41
CA SER A 79 -19.44 6.80 8.09
C SER A 79 -20.29 6.52 9.33
N GLN A 80 -19.67 6.07 10.43
CA GLN A 80 -20.35 5.86 11.72
C GLN A 80 -20.86 7.18 12.32
N GLY A 81 -20.04 8.24 12.26
CA GLY A 81 -20.44 9.57 12.74
C GLY A 81 -21.63 10.13 11.97
N GLU A 82 -21.65 9.95 10.65
CA GLU A 82 -22.77 10.38 9.80
C GLU A 82 -24.06 9.61 10.13
N GLN A 83 -23.97 8.29 10.33
CA GLN A 83 -25.12 7.48 10.77
C GLN A 83 -25.66 7.93 12.13
N GLN A 84 -24.77 8.16 13.11
CA GLN A 84 -25.18 8.63 14.44
C GLN A 84 -25.88 10.00 14.40
N LEU A 85 -25.42 10.90 13.54
CA LEU A 85 -26.08 12.19 13.31
C LEU A 85 -27.47 11.98 12.71
N MET A 86 -27.60 11.17 11.66
CA MET A 86 -28.91 10.84 11.07
C MET A 86 -29.88 10.23 12.08
N ASP A 87 -29.42 9.26 12.87
CA ASP A 87 -30.25 8.60 13.89
C ASP A 87 -30.73 9.58 14.97
N THR A 88 -29.90 10.57 15.31
CA THR A 88 -30.26 11.64 16.25
C THR A 88 -31.34 12.56 15.68
N PHE A 89 -31.25 12.89 14.39
CA PHE A 89 -32.25 13.74 13.71
C PHE A 89 -33.57 13.02 13.40
N GLN A 90 -33.57 11.68 13.28
CA GLN A 90 -34.80 10.90 13.04
C GLN A 90 -35.59 10.57 14.31
N ASN A 91 -34.93 10.58 15.48
CA ASN A 91 -35.54 10.29 16.77
C ASN A 91 -35.80 11.54 17.64
N GLY A 92 -35.57 12.74 17.08
CA GLY A 92 -35.80 14.04 17.72
C GLY A 92 -37.08 14.73 17.28
#